data_AF-A0A497RPR9-F1
#
_entry.id   AF-A0A497RPR9-F1
#
_cell.length_a   1.000
_cell.length_b   1.000
_cell.length_c   1.000
_cell.angle_alpha   90.00
_cell.angle_beta   90.00
_cell.angle_gamma   90.00
#
_symmetry.space_group_name_H-M   'P 1'
#
loop_
_entity.id
_entity.type
_entity.pdbx_description
1 polymer ?
#
loop_
_entity_poly.entity_id
_entity_poly.type
_entity_poly.pdbx_seq_one_letter_code
_entity_poly.pdbx_strand_id
1 'polypeptide(L)'
;MKVFVCGSIGYGYKDEIFRIQSILRREGFEVLNQLDYDYSQVEDFRDEKDLCVEIVRRDLELCDQADVIVLISKHPSFGAMAEVVVSAMKGKYVIAYCPEVLRSPWPIYFSNEIARDEKELIEILRDIEKSKIRTIPNVHCEHEAEFTYENFTCICPVTGTRDHARIKIKYKPRGRILEYESLDGYFKSFANKKLHHEAVVCKIYGDLIEALNPELLEVVAEFEERSGVRAVVRKSLELR
;
A
#
# COMPACT_ATOMS: atom_id res chain seq x y z
N MET A 1 -2.97 -9.92 -3.26
CA MET A 1 -2.56 -8.97 -2.20
C MET A 1 -3.15 -9.46 -0.88
N LYS A 2 -2.33 -9.58 0.17
CA LYS A 2 -2.76 -10.07 1.50
C LYS A 2 -3.28 -8.92 2.36
N VAL A 3 -4.51 -9.02 2.83
CA VAL A 3 -5.16 -8.01 3.69
C VAL A 3 -5.31 -8.55 5.10
N PHE A 4 -4.90 -7.77 6.10
CA PHE A 4 -5.12 -8.07 7.51
C PHE A 4 -6.13 -7.07 8.10
N VAL A 5 -7.16 -7.56 8.78
CA VAL A 5 -8.22 -6.72 9.35
C VAL A 5 -8.12 -6.70 10.86
N CYS A 6 -7.59 -5.61 11.41
CA CYS A 6 -7.44 -5.42 12.84
C CYS A 6 -8.63 -4.67 13.46
N GLY A 7 -8.96 -5.00 14.70
CA GLY A 7 -10.10 -4.45 15.43
C GLY A 7 -10.18 -5.01 16.86
N SER A 8 -11.24 -4.67 17.59
CA SER A 8 -11.41 -5.25 18.94
C SER A 8 -11.93 -6.68 18.88
N ILE A 9 -11.10 -7.63 19.30
CA ILE A 9 -11.52 -9.03 19.51
C ILE A 9 -12.26 -9.17 20.85
N GLY A 10 -11.83 -8.42 21.87
CA GLY A 10 -12.52 -8.34 23.16
C GLY A 10 -13.83 -7.54 23.11
N TYR A 11 -14.67 -7.67 24.14
CA TYR A 11 -15.90 -6.90 24.35
C TYR A 11 -17.04 -7.10 23.32
N GLY A 12 -17.04 -8.22 22.59
CA GLY A 12 -18.13 -8.57 21.67
C GLY A 12 -18.08 -7.91 20.28
N TYR A 13 -16.96 -7.27 19.92
CA TYR A 13 -16.78 -6.62 18.61
C TYR A 13 -16.12 -7.51 17.54
N LYS A 14 -15.86 -8.78 17.86
CA LYS A 14 -15.32 -9.80 16.93
C LYS A 14 -16.18 -9.97 15.67
N ASP A 15 -17.49 -9.80 15.79
CA ASP A 15 -18.43 -9.91 14.67
C ASP A 15 -18.17 -8.89 13.56
N GLU A 16 -17.66 -7.70 13.92
CA GLU A 16 -17.35 -6.66 12.93
C GLU A 16 -16.12 -7.04 12.10
N ILE A 17 -15.08 -7.60 12.75
CA ILE A 17 -13.93 -8.19 12.05
C ILE A 17 -14.41 -9.27 11.09
N PHE A 18 -15.26 -10.21 11.56
CA PHE A 18 -15.77 -11.29 10.72
C PHE A 18 -16.56 -10.77 9.52
N ARG A 19 -17.43 -9.79 9.74
CA ARG A 19 -18.22 -9.15 8.68
C ARG A 19 -17.31 -8.56 7.61
N ILE A 20 -16.34 -7.72 7.98
CA ILE A 20 -15.43 -7.08 7.02
C ILE A 20 -14.57 -8.12 6.31
N GLN A 21 -13.99 -9.09 7.02
CA GLN A 21 -13.23 -10.16 6.39
C GLN A 21 -14.07 -10.96 5.38
N SER A 22 -15.33 -11.26 5.70
CA SER A 22 -16.25 -12.00 4.82
C SER A 22 -16.59 -11.20 3.56
N ILE A 23 -16.82 -9.89 3.69
CA ILE A 23 -17.05 -9.00 2.55
C ILE A 23 -15.82 -8.99 1.63
N LEU A 24 -14.62 -8.78 2.20
CA LEU A 24 -13.39 -8.71 1.43
C LEU A 24 -13.07 -10.05 0.72
N ARG A 25 -13.29 -11.19 1.38
CA ARG A 25 -13.13 -12.52 0.76
C ARG A 25 -14.11 -12.71 -0.41
N ARG A 26 -15.37 -12.27 -0.26
CA ARG A 26 -16.38 -12.34 -1.34
C ARG A 26 -16.01 -11.46 -2.53
N GLU A 27 -15.35 -10.33 -2.29
CA GLU A 27 -14.81 -9.45 -3.35
C GLU A 27 -13.51 -9.97 -3.98
N GLY A 28 -13.00 -11.12 -3.54
CA GLY A 28 -11.85 -11.82 -4.12
C GLY A 28 -10.50 -11.49 -3.48
N PHE A 29 -10.47 -10.74 -2.37
CA PHE A 29 -9.22 -10.44 -1.68
C PHE A 29 -8.73 -11.62 -0.83
N GLU A 30 -7.41 -11.79 -0.75
CA GLU A 30 -6.77 -12.74 0.15
C GLU A 30 -6.72 -12.13 1.57
N VAL A 31 -7.57 -12.60 2.47
CA VAL A 31 -7.71 -12.04 3.82
C VAL A 31 -7.11 -12.99 4.86
N LEU A 32 -6.06 -12.52 5.56
CA LEU A 32 -5.39 -13.26 6.62
C LEU A 32 -6.34 -13.55 7.78
N ASN A 33 -6.27 -14.77 8.31
CA ASN A 33 -7.15 -15.21 9.39
C ASN A 33 -6.46 -15.13 10.75
N GLN A 34 -6.92 -14.22 11.60
CA GLN A 34 -6.46 -14.12 12.99
C GLN A 34 -7.27 -15.01 13.95
N LEU A 35 -8.36 -15.60 13.49
CA LEU A 35 -9.38 -16.20 14.35
C LEU A 35 -9.13 -17.66 14.72
N ASP A 36 -8.05 -18.29 14.26
CA ASP A 36 -7.73 -19.67 14.65
C ASP A 36 -7.20 -19.76 16.10
N TYR A 37 -7.12 -18.64 16.81
CA TYR A 37 -6.74 -18.57 18.22
C TYR A 37 -7.70 -17.62 18.96
N ASP A 38 -8.79 -18.19 19.48
CA ASP A 38 -9.85 -17.44 20.16
C ASP A 38 -9.58 -17.36 21.66
N TYR A 39 -9.21 -16.17 22.13
CA TYR A 39 -9.00 -15.87 23.55
C TYR A 39 -10.12 -14.97 24.12
N SER A 40 -11.27 -14.86 23.45
CA SER A 40 -12.40 -14.03 23.89
C SER A 40 -12.97 -14.40 25.26
N GLN A 41 -12.68 -15.61 25.76
CA GLN A 41 -13.12 -16.10 27.06
C GLN A 41 -12.21 -15.66 28.22
N VAL A 42 -11.04 -15.09 27.93
CA VAL A 42 -10.09 -14.64 28.96
C VAL A 42 -10.44 -13.21 29.36
N GLU A 43 -10.92 -13.04 30.60
CA GLU A 43 -11.32 -11.74 31.14
C GLU A 43 -10.18 -10.99 31.85
N ASP A 44 -9.17 -11.71 32.36
CA ASP A 44 -8.02 -11.14 33.08
C ASP A 44 -6.70 -11.77 32.62
N PHE A 45 -5.79 -10.94 32.13
CA PHE A 45 -4.50 -11.36 31.58
C PHE A 45 -3.34 -11.21 32.56
N ARG A 46 -3.56 -10.71 33.79
CA ARG A 46 -2.45 -10.37 34.72
C ARG A 46 -1.57 -11.56 35.09
N ASP A 47 -2.16 -12.75 35.16
CA ASP A 47 -1.47 -13.99 35.51
C ASP A 47 -1.20 -14.90 34.27
N GLU A 48 -1.63 -14.47 33.08
CA GLU A 48 -1.59 -15.24 31.83
C GLU A 48 -0.41 -14.82 30.94
N LYS A 49 0.80 -14.78 31.49
CA LYS A 49 1.99 -14.22 30.80
C LYS A 49 2.34 -14.95 29.50
N ASP A 50 2.36 -16.28 29.51
CA ASP A 50 2.74 -17.06 28.33
C ASP A 50 1.71 -16.88 27.20
N LEU A 51 0.42 -16.89 27.56
CA LEU A 51 -0.67 -16.60 26.64
C LEU A 51 -0.54 -15.20 26.01
N CYS A 52 -0.18 -14.18 26.80
CA CYS A 52 0.05 -12.84 26.27
C CYS A 52 1.16 -12.81 25.22
N VAL A 53 2.28 -13.52 25.47
CA VAL A 53 3.39 -13.61 24.52
C VAL A 53 2.96 -14.30 23.23
N GLU A 54 2.21 -15.39 23.33
CA GLU A 54 1.69 -16.13 22.18
C GLU A 54 0.77 -15.26 21.31
N ILE A 55 -0.21 -14.58 21.93
CA ILE A 55 -1.16 -13.70 21.23
C ILE A 55 -0.41 -12.59 20.50
N VAL A 56 0.40 -11.80 21.22
CA VAL A 56 1.10 -10.64 20.64
C VAL A 56 2.04 -11.08 19.52
N ARG A 57 2.78 -12.18 19.69
CA ARG A 57 3.68 -12.68 18.66
C ARG A 57 2.91 -13.07 17.39
N ARG A 58 1.81 -13.79 17.54
CA ARG A 58 0.95 -14.21 16.42
C ARG A 58 0.40 -13.01 15.67
N ASP A 59 -0.13 -12.01 16.38
CA ASP A 59 -0.71 -10.81 15.76
C ASP A 59 0.34 -10.01 14.98
N LEU A 60 1.56 -9.89 15.53
CA LEU A 60 2.69 -9.27 14.83
C LEU A 60 3.18 -10.07 13.62
N GLU A 61 3.17 -11.41 13.69
CA GLU A 61 3.48 -12.26 12.53
C GLU A 61 2.44 -12.10 11.42
N LEU A 62 1.16 -11.94 11.74
CA LEU A 62 0.10 -11.63 10.77
C LEU A 62 0.30 -10.24 10.16
N CYS A 63 0.64 -9.25 10.98
CA CYS A 63 1.02 -7.92 10.49
C CYS A 63 2.17 -8.02 9.49
N ASP A 64 3.19 -8.84 9.76
CA ASP A 64 4.35 -9.04 8.89
C ASP A 64 4.02 -9.75 7.57
N GLN A 65 3.03 -10.64 7.56
CA GLN A 65 2.57 -11.30 6.34
C GLN A 65 1.67 -10.43 5.45
N ALA A 66 1.02 -9.41 6.02
CA ALA A 66 0.07 -8.57 5.30
C ALA A 66 0.76 -7.60 4.32
N ASP A 67 0.14 -7.37 3.16
CA ASP A 67 0.49 -6.24 2.28
C ASP A 67 -0.20 -4.95 2.78
N VAL A 68 -1.45 -5.08 3.23
CA VAL A 68 -2.31 -3.97 3.66
C VAL A 68 -2.95 -4.30 5.01
N ILE A 69 -2.94 -3.33 5.91
CA ILE A 69 -3.63 -3.38 7.19
C ILE A 69 -4.92 -2.56 7.10
N VAL A 70 -6.05 -3.13 7.51
CA VAL A 70 -7.34 -2.46 7.60
C VAL A 70 -7.73 -2.39 9.06
N LEU A 71 -7.70 -1.19 9.63
CA LEU A 71 -8.14 -0.93 11.00
C LEU A 71 -9.63 -0.63 11.03
N ILE A 72 -10.40 -1.44 11.74
CA ILE A 72 -11.77 -1.11 12.13
C ILE A 72 -11.68 -0.09 13.25
N SER A 73 -12.03 1.17 12.96
CA SER A 73 -11.87 2.27 13.90
C SER A 73 -12.99 2.36 14.93
N LYS A 74 -14.03 1.51 14.81
CA LYS A 74 -15.13 1.44 15.75
C LYS A 74 -14.66 0.68 16.99
N HIS A 75 -14.42 1.42 18.06
CA HIS A 75 -13.89 0.89 19.34
C HIS A 75 -12.59 0.08 19.18
N PRO A 76 -11.49 0.69 18.71
CA PRO A 76 -10.24 -0.05 18.52
C PRO A 76 -9.68 -0.49 19.88
N SER A 77 -9.19 -1.72 19.96
CA SER A 77 -8.48 -2.22 21.13
C SER A 77 -7.05 -1.66 21.18
N PHE A 78 -6.40 -1.75 22.34
CA PHE A 78 -4.97 -1.43 22.44
C PHE A 78 -4.12 -2.29 21.50
N GLY A 79 -4.46 -3.57 21.35
CA GLY A 79 -3.81 -4.49 20.41
C GLY A 79 -3.94 -4.01 18.96
N ALA A 80 -5.17 -3.71 18.51
CA ALA A 80 -5.42 -3.24 17.15
C ALA A 80 -4.65 -1.95 16.81
N MET A 81 -4.56 -1.00 17.76
CA MET A 81 -3.72 0.18 17.54
C MET A 81 -2.23 -0.13 17.58
N ALA A 82 -1.75 -1.03 18.43
CA ALA A 82 -0.34 -1.43 18.44
C ALA A 82 0.06 -2.09 17.11
N GLU A 83 -0.77 -2.98 16.58
CA GLU A 83 -0.60 -3.60 15.25
C GLU A 83 -0.49 -2.55 14.14
N VAL A 84 -1.36 -1.53 14.17
CA VAL A 84 -1.35 -0.43 13.20
C VAL A 84 -0.09 0.41 13.31
N VAL A 85 0.29 0.82 14.52
CA VAL A 85 1.50 1.64 14.72
C VAL A 85 2.74 0.89 14.27
N VAL A 86 2.90 -0.38 14.67
CA VAL A 86 4.04 -1.21 14.27
C VAL A 86 4.08 -1.38 12.74
N SER A 87 2.94 -1.64 12.12
CA SER A 87 2.85 -1.82 10.67
C SER A 87 3.17 -0.53 9.91
N ALA A 88 2.62 0.61 10.36
CA ALA A 88 2.91 1.92 9.77
C ALA A 88 4.40 2.29 9.90
N MET A 89 5.02 2.02 11.06
CA MET A 89 6.46 2.24 11.26
C MET A 89 7.33 1.33 10.36
N LYS A 90 6.84 0.15 10.00
CA LYS A 90 7.44 -0.74 9.00
C LYS A 90 7.14 -0.33 7.55
N GLY A 91 6.43 0.77 7.34
CA GLY A 91 6.09 1.29 6.01
C GLY A 91 4.97 0.52 5.31
N LYS A 92 4.21 -0.31 6.03
CA LYS A 92 3.05 -1.01 5.47
C LYS A 92 1.92 -0.03 5.19
N TYR A 93 1.10 -0.37 4.19
CA TYR A 93 -0.06 0.44 3.84
C TYR A 93 -1.19 0.17 4.84
N VAL A 94 -1.70 1.23 5.46
CA VAL A 94 -2.76 1.18 6.48
C VAL A 94 -3.98 1.95 5.99
N ILE A 95 -5.15 1.32 6.09
CA ILE A 95 -6.45 1.93 5.83
C ILE A 95 -7.23 2.00 7.15
N ALA A 96 -7.68 3.18 7.53
CA ALA A 96 -8.66 3.33 8.61
C ALA A 96 -10.07 3.16 8.03
N TYR A 97 -10.76 2.09 8.41
CA TYR A 97 -12.17 1.89 8.13
C TYR A 97 -13.01 2.57 9.23
N CYS A 98 -13.59 3.71 8.89
CA CYS A 98 -14.28 4.65 9.78
C CYS A 98 -15.75 4.85 9.33
N PRO A 99 -16.65 3.86 9.52
CA PRO A 99 -18.06 4.00 9.19
C PRO A 99 -18.82 5.01 10.07
N GLU A 100 -18.22 5.40 11.19
CA GLU A 100 -18.77 6.35 12.16
C GLU A 100 -17.80 7.48 12.44
N VAL A 101 -18.30 8.55 13.07
CA VAL A 101 -17.49 9.71 13.46
C VAL A 101 -16.41 9.29 14.45
N LEU A 102 -15.15 9.39 14.02
CA LEU A 102 -14.00 9.10 14.85
C LEU A 102 -13.53 10.35 15.61
N ARG A 103 -13.44 10.25 16.95
CA ARG A 103 -13.00 11.36 17.82
C ARG A 103 -11.52 11.33 18.17
N SER A 104 -10.82 10.24 17.86
CA SER A 104 -9.40 10.08 18.13
C SER A 104 -8.58 10.40 16.88
N PRO A 105 -7.49 11.19 16.97
CA PRO A 105 -6.63 11.47 15.82
C PRO A 105 -5.72 10.28 15.48
N TRP A 106 -5.50 9.34 16.41
CA TRP A 106 -4.49 8.28 16.29
C TRP A 106 -4.72 7.33 15.10
N PRO A 107 -5.93 6.78 14.88
CA PRO A 107 -6.18 5.93 13.71
C PRO A 107 -5.93 6.67 12.39
N ILE A 108 -6.22 7.97 12.34
CA ILE A 108 -6.05 8.78 11.12
C ILE A 108 -4.58 9.05 10.86
N TYR A 109 -3.81 9.44 11.89
CA TYR A 109 -2.40 9.79 11.75
C TYR A 109 -1.55 8.63 11.21
N PHE A 110 -1.84 7.40 11.65
CA PHE A 110 -1.11 6.20 11.23
C PHE A 110 -1.70 5.52 9.98
N SER A 111 -2.73 6.10 9.36
CA SER A 111 -3.34 5.57 8.14
C SER A 111 -2.91 6.34 6.90
N ASN A 112 -2.71 5.62 5.81
CA ASN A 112 -2.48 6.20 4.49
C ASN A 112 -3.79 6.75 3.91
N GLU A 113 -4.89 6.03 4.09
CA GLU A 113 -6.21 6.42 3.60
C GLU A 113 -7.32 6.09 4.60
N ILE A 114 -8.48 6.72 4.40
CA ILE A 114 -9.67 6.57 5.24
C ILE A 114 -10.82 6.10 4.36
N ALA A 115 -11.42 4.97 4.72
CA ALA A 115 -12.65 4.46 4.11
C ALA A 115 -13.84 4.75 5.04
N ARG A 116 -14.88 5.43 4.54
CA ARG A 116 -16.09 5.76 5.31
C ARG A 116 -17.19 4.73 5.19
N ASP A 117 -17.10 3.84 4.21
CA ASP A 117 -18.04 2.74 4.03
C ASP A 117 -17.35 1.57 3.33
N GLU A 118 -18.07 0.45 3.22
CA GLU A 118 -17.53 -0.78 2.63
C GLU A 118 -17.13 -0.59 1.17
N LYS A 119 -17.86 0.27 0.44
CA LYS A 119 -17.60 0.54 -0.97
C LYS A 119 -16.29 1.32 -1.12
N GLU A 120 -16.10 2.38 -0.34
CA GLU A 120 -14.84 3.12 -0.30
C GLU A 120 -13.67 2.19 0.06
N LEU A 121 -13.84 1.30 1.05
CA LEU A 121 -12.79 0.35 1.43
C LEU A 121 -12.39 -0.56 0.27
N ILE A 122 -13.38 -1.12 -0.44
CA ILE A 122 -13.14 -2.00 -1.59
C ILE A 122 -12.47 -1.24 -2.74
N GLU A 123 -12.92 -0.01 -3.01
CA GLU A 123 -12.33 0.84 -4.06
C GLU A 123 -10.85 1.14 -3.76
N ILE A 124 -10.52 1.54 -2.53
CA ILE A 124 -9.14 1.78 -2.10
C ILE A 124 -8.29 0.51 -2.25
N LEU A 125 -8.78 -0.65 -1.79
CA LEU A 125 -8.05 -1.90 -1.91
C LEU A 125 -7.81 -2.30 -3.37
N ARG A 126 -8.79 -2.11 -4.26
CA ARG A 126 -8.64 -2.35 -5.70
C ARG A 126 -7.63 -1.41 -6.34
N ASP A 127 -7.62 -0.14 -5.93
CA ASP A 127 -6.68 0.84 -6.44
C ASP A 127 -5.24 0.53 -5.99
N ILE A 128 -5.06 0.06 -4.75
CA ILE A 128 -3.77 -0.44 -4.27
C ILE A 128 -3.33 -1.64 -5.12
N GLU A 129 -4.20 -2.63 -5.35
CA GLU A 129 -3.86 -3.80 -6.15
C GLU A 129 -3.51 -3.47 -7.61
N LYS A 130 -4.28 -2.56 -8.24
CA LYS A 130 -3.99 -2.05 -9.59
C LYS A 130 -2.69 -1.25 -9.65
N SER A 131 -2.30 -0.64 -8.54
CA SER A 131 -1.04 0.09 -8.44
C SER A 131 0.17 -0.80 -8.23
N LYS A 132 0.03 -2.12 -8.13
CA LYS A 132 1.19 -3.01 -8.05
C LYS A 132 1.81 -3.24 -9.42
N ILE A 133 3.10 -2.93 -9.55
CA ILE A 133 3.89 -3.29 -10.73
C ILE A 133 4.03 -4.81 -10.76
N ARG A 134 3.59 -5.43 -11.85
CA ARG A 134 3.77 -6.86 -12.09
C ARG A 134 4.96 -7.10 -13.00
N THR A 135 5.56 -8.26 -12.83
CA THR A 135 6.71 -8.67 -13.60
C THR A 135 6.56 -10.12 -14.03
N ILE A 136 7.14 -10.47 -15.17
CA ILE A 136 7.16 -11.82 -15.72
C ILE A 136 8.61 -12.31 -15.84
N PRO A 137 8.87 -13.63 -15.75
CA PRO A 137 10.21 -14.17 -15.91
C PRO A 137 10.81 -13.76 -17.26
N ASN A 138 12.06 -13.30 -17.26
CA ASN A 138 12.81 -13.10 -18.49
C ASN A 138 13.34 -14.45 -18.97
N VAL A 139 12.67 -15.07 -19.95
CA VAL A 139 13.10 -16.33 -20.58
C VAL A 139 13.90 -16.09 -21.87
N HIS A 140 14.25 -14.84 -22.15
CA HIS A 140 14.94 -14.42 -23.36
C HIS A 140 16.40 -14.04 -23.07
N CYS A 141 17.11 -13.55 -24.09
CA CYS A 141 18.50 -13.09 -23.96
C CYS A 141 18.63 -11.83 -23.10
N GLU A 142 19.87 -11.49 -22.73
CA GLU A 142 20.18 -10.17 -22.18
C GLU A 142 19.82 -9.08 -23.19
N HIS A 143 19.12 -8.05 -22.74
CA HIS A 143 18.67 -6.92 -23.55
C HIS A 143 18.50 -5.68 -22.69
N GLU A 144 18.52 -4.51 -23.31
CA GLU A 144 17.99 -3.28 -22.72
C GLU A 144 16.61 -3.02 -23.30
N ALA A 145 15.69 -2.53 -22.47
CA ALA A 145 14.36 -2.11 -22.89
C ALA A 145 14.14 -0.66 -22.49
N GLU A 146 13.51 0.10 -23.39
CA GLU A 146 13.04 1.46 -23.13
C GLU A 146 11.57 1.55 -23.51
N PHE A 147 10.77 2.18 -22.65
CA PHE A 147 9.37 2.48 -22.96
C PHE A 147 8.98 3.86 -22.44
N THR A 148 7.94 4.40 -23.07
CA THR A 148 7.41 5.73 -22.77
C THR A 148 5.94 5.62 -22.41
N TYR A 149 5.55 6.22 -21.29
CA TYR A 149 4.17 6.46 -20.90
C TYR A 149 3.83 7.93 -21.12
N GLU A 150 2.94 8.20 -22.07
CA GLU A 150 2.65 9.56 -22.56
C GLU A 150 1.71 10.37 -21.65
N ASN A 151 0.82 9.70 -20.91
CA ASN A 151 -0.32 10.36 -20.26
C ASN A 151 -0.23 10.33 -18.73
N PHE A 152 0.96 10.57 -18.15
CA PHE A 152 1.09 10.59 -16.70
C PHE A 152 0.48 11.85 -16.12
N THR A 153 -0.20 11.72 -14.98
CA THR A 153 -0.77 12.86 -14.25
C THR A 153 -0.61 12.70 -12.73
N CYS A 154 -0.46 13.82 -12.03
CA CYS A 154 -0.53 13.90 -10.57
C CYS A 154 -1.08 15.25 -10.10
N ILE A 155 -1.26 15.45 -8.79
CA ILE A 155 -1.71 16.73 -8.22
C ILE A 155 -0.52 17.47 -7.62
N CYS A 156 -0.38 18.76 -7.94
CA CYS A 156 0.57 19.64 -7.30
C CYS A 156 0.18 19.87 -5.82
N PRO A 157 1.04 19.56 -4.83
CA PRO A 157 0.71 19.71 -3.41
C PRO A 157 0.38 21.15 -2.99
N VAL A 158 1.01 22.13 -3.63
CA VAL A 158 0.92 23.56 -3.27
C VAL A 158 -0.36 24.20 -3.81
N THR A 159 -0.72 23.87 -5.04
CA THR A 159 -1.79 24.59 -5.78
C THR A 159 -3.04 23.76 -6.02
N GLY A 160 -2.95 22.43 -5.88
CA GLY A 160 -4.06 21.51 -6.17
C GLY A 160 -4.36 21.33 -7.65
N THR A 161 -3.60 21.94 -8.56
CA THR A 161 -3.75 21.73 -10.01
C THR A 161 -3.21 20.36 -10.43
N ARG A 162 -3.73 19.82 -11.53
CA ARG A 162 -3.13 18.63 -12.17
C ARG A 162 -1.87 19.04 -12.92
N ASP A 163 -0.81 18.28 -12.72
CA ASP A 163 0.41 18.33 -13.52
C ASP A 163 0.42 17.11 -14.45
N HIS A 164 0.89 17.32 -15.68
CA HIS A 164 0.99 16.30 -16.73
C HIS A 164 2.45 16.05 -17.06
N ALA A 165 2.80 14.81 -17.38
CA ALA A 165 4.16 14.45 -17.77
C ALA A 165 4.20 13.28 -18.76
N ARG A 166 5.32 13.20 -19.48
CA ARG A 166 5.76 11.99 -20.18
C ARG A 166 6.81 11.28 -19.32
N ILE A 167 6.60 9.99 -19.05
CA ILE A 167 7.54 9.16 -18.28
C ILE A 167 8.27 8.23 -19.24
N LYS A 168 9.61 8.29 -19.23
CA LYS A 168 10.47 7.35 -19.95
C LYS A 168 11.19 6.48 -18.94
N ILE A 169 11.19 5.18 -19.17
CA ILE A 169 11.87 4.20 -18.33
C ILE A 169 12.76 3.37 -19.23
N LYS A 170 14.05 3.35 -18.91
CA LYS A 170 15.04 2.50 -19.52
C LYS A 170 15.57 1.52 -18.48
N TYR A 171 15.63 0.23 -18.79
CA TYR A 171 16.14 -0.76 -17.84
C TYR A 171 16.82 -1.95 -18.53
N LYS A 172 17.73 -2.60 -17.79
CA LYS A 172 18.31 -3.91 -18.12
C LYS A 172 17.85 -4.94 -17.08
N PRO A 173 17.02 -5.93 -17.44
CA PRO A 173 16.52 -6.93 -16.51
C PRO A 173 17.60 -7.91 -16.10
N ARG A 174 17.61 -8.34 -14.82
CA ARG A 174 18.47 -9.44 -14.34
C ARG A 174 17.85 -10.83 -14.55
N GLY A 175 16.52 -10.90 -14.51
CA GLY A 175 15.78 -12.16 -14.62
C GLY A 175 14.26 -12.01 -14.71
N ARG A 176 13.76 -10.76 -14.63
CA ARG A 176 12.34 -10.43 -14.74
C ARG A 176 12.18 -9.20 -15.61
N ILE A 177 11.15 -9.18 -16.44
CA ILE A 177 10.74 -8.02 -17.25
C ILE A 177 9.40 -7.48 -16.77
N LEU A 178 9.10 -6.23 -17.13
CA LEU A 178 7.85 -5.58 -16.78
C LEU A 178 6.67 -6.19 -17.55
N GLU A 179 5.54 -6.29 -16.85
CA GLU A 179 4.25 -6.62 -17.45
C GLU A 179 3.53 -5.29 -17.75
N TYR A 180 3.42 -4.93 -19.04
CA TYR A 180 3.00 -3.59 -19.45
C TYR A 180 1.55 -3.21 -19.09
N GLU A 181 0.63 -4.17 -18.96
CA GLU A 181 -0.74 -3.90 -18.54
C GLU A 181 -0.78 -3.36 -17.10
N SER A 182 0.04 -3.92 -16.20
CA SER A 182 0.15 -3.42 -14.82
C SER A 182 0.68 -1.99 -14.72
N LEU A 183 1.46 -1.54 -15.71
CA LEU A 183 2.03 -0.18 -15.68
C LEU A 183 0.98 0.90 -15.90
N ASP A 184 -0.04 0.64 -16.72
CA ASP A 184 -1.13 1.62 -16.91
C ASP A 184 -1.91 1.85 -15.61
N GLY A 185 -2.23 0.77 -14.89
CA GLY A 185 -2.83 0.84 -13.55
C GLY A 185 -1.93 1.56 -12.55
N TYR A 186 -0.63 1.24 -12.57
CA TYR A 186 0.37 1.90 -11.73
C TYR A 186 0.41 3.41 -11.95
N PHE A 187 0.57 3.88 -13.19
CA PHE A 187 0.64 5.32 -13.49
C PHE A 187 -0.68 6.04 -13.23
N LYS A 188 -1.82 5.43 -13.55
CA LYS A 188 -3.15 5.99 -13.23
C LYS A 188 -3.35 6.17 -11.73
N SER A 189 -2.73 5.36 -10.88
CA SER A 189 -2.78 5.52 -9.42
C SER A 189 -2.19 6.83 -8.91
N PHE A 190 -1.40 7.56 -9.73
CA PHE A 190 -0.82 8.85 -9.36
C PHE A 190 -1.77 10.03 -9.59
N ALA A 191 -2.84 9.86 -10.37
CA ALA A 191 -3.69 10.95 -10.85
C ALA A 191 -4.31 11.81 -9.74
N ASN A 192 -4.52 11.22 -8.55
CA ASN A 192 -5.08 11.90 -7.38
C ASN A 192 -4.06 12.10 -6.25
N LYS A 193 -2.80 11.67 -6.44
CA LYS A 193 -1.75 11.80 -5.43
C LYS A 193 -1.14 13.20 -5.48
N LYS A 194 -0.97 13.81 -4.31
CA LYS A 194 -0.28 15.10 -4.15
C LYS A 194 1.23 14.87 -4.06
N LEU A 195 1.95 15.08 -5.16
CA LEU A 195 3.39 14.83 -5.23
C LEU A 195 4.11 15.95 -5.99
N HIS A 196 5.28 16.33 -5.50
CA HIS A 196 6.22 17.17 -6.27
C HIS A 196 6.87 16.35 -7.40
N HIS A 197 7.36 17.02 -8.44
CA HIS A 197 7.91 16.38 -9.64
C HIS A 197 9.07 15.43 -9.32
N GLU A 198 9.93 15.80 -8.37
CA GLU A 198 11.06 15.01 -7.90
C GLU A 198 10.62 13.78 -7.09
N ALA A 199 9.56 13.93 -6.29
CA ALA A 199 9.01 12.85 -5.51
C ALA A 199 8.38 11.78 -6.41
N VAL A 200 7.74 12.19 -7.52
CA VAL A 200 7.21 11.29 -8.55
C VAL A 200 8.33 10.39 -9.10
N VAL A 201 9.43 10.99 -9.58
CA VAL A 201 10.55 10.20 -10.15
C VAL A 201 11.19 9.29 -9.11
N CYS A 202 11.40 9.79 -7.88
CA CYS A 202 11.95 8.96 -6.80
C CYS A 202 11.06 7.77 -6.46
N LYS A 203 9.73 7.95 -6.44
CA LYS A 203 8.76 6.90 -6.14
C LYS A 203 8.73 5.85 -7.26
N ILE A 204 8.60 6.28 -8.52
CA ILE A 204 8.63 5.39 -9.69
C ILE A 204 9.91 4.56 -9.72
N TYR A 205 11.05 5.22 -9.52
CA TYR A 205 12.34 4.54 -9.45
C TYR A 205 12.39 3.50 -8.33
N GLY A 206 11.97 3.85 -7.11
CA GLY A 206 11.98 2.92 -5.97
C GLY A 206 11.10 1.69 -6.22
N ASP A 207 9.89 1.89 -6.71
CA ASP A 207 8.93 0.81 -6.98
C ASP A 207 9.43 -0.12 -8.09
N LEU A 208 10.11 0.42 -9.12
CA LEU A 208 10.72 -0.38 -10.18
C LEU A 208 11.94 -1.17 -9.71
N ILE A 209 12.78 -0.60 -8.83
CA ILE A 209 13.89 -1.34 -8.20
C ILE A 209 13.36 -2.53 -7.42
N GLU A 210 12.33 -2.33 -6.59
CA GLU A 210 11.73 -3.38 -5.78
C GLU A 210 11.10 -4.47 -6.67
N ALA A 211 10.39 -4.08 -7.73
CA ALA A 211 9.69 -5.02 -8.60
C ALA A 211 10.64 -5.84 -9.51
N LEU A 212 11.73 -5.24 -10.01
CA LEU A 212 12.58 -5.84 -11.04
C LEU A 212 13.94 -6.31 -10.56
N ASN A 213 14.51 -5.68 -9.53
CA ASN A 213 15.93 -5.80 -9.17
C ASN A 213 16.86 -5.75 -10.42
N PRO A 214 16.78 -4.68 -11.23
CA PRO A 214 17.44 -4.62 -12.53
C PRO A 214 18.95 -4.37 -12.40
N GLU A 215 19.70 -4.66 -13.45
CA GLU A 215 21.13 -4.30 -13.55
C GLU A 215 21.31 -2.81 -13.85
N LEU A 216 20.45 -2.25 -14.69
CA LEU A 216 20.42 -0.83 -15.02
C LEU A 216 18.98 -0.34 -14.92
N LEU A 217 18.78 0.86 -14.39
CA LEU A 217 17.49 1.52 -14.37
C LEU A 217 17.67 3.02 -14.53
N GLU A 218 16.96 3.63 -15.46
CA GLU A 218 16.79 5.07 -15.58
C GLU A 218 15.31 5.41 -15.67
N VAL A 219 14.88 6.38 -14.87
CA VAL A 219 13.54 6.97 -14.92
C VAL A 219 13.67 8.45 -15.22
N VAL A 220 13.02 8.91 -16.28
CA VAL A 220 12.97 10.31 -16.69
C VAL A 220 11.51 10.75 -16.75
N ALA A 221 11.17 11.85 -16.10
CA ALA A 221 9.87 12.50 -16.21
C ALA A 221 10.03 13.88 -16.86
N GLU A 222 9.38 14.07 -18.00
CA GLU A 222 9.28 15.35 -18.70
C GLU A 222 7.92 15.96 -18.39
N PHE A 223 7.85 16.92 -17.46
CA PHE A 223 6.62 17.60 -17.10
C PHE A 223 6.27 18.68 -18.11
N GLU A 224 4.97 18.92 -18.30
CA GLU A 224 4.47 20.04 -19.08
C GLU A 224 4.88 21.39 -18.46
N GLU A 225 4.92 22.43 -19.31
CA GLU A 225 5.35 23.75 -18.88
C GLU A 225 4.40 24.33 -17.84
N ARG A 226 4.99 24.88 -16.77
CA ARG A 226 4.26 25.61 -15.74
C ARG A 226 4.90 26.95 -15.50
N SER A 227 4.14 28.02 -15.74
CA SER A 227 4.61 29.41 -15.55
C SER A 227 5.90 29.72 -16.32
N GLY A 228 6.04 29.22 -17.56
CA GLY A 228 7.23 29.43 -18.38
C GLY A 228 8.39 28.47 -18.07
N VAL A 229 8.23 27.53 -17.13
CA VAL A 229 9.29 26.59 -16.74
C VAL A 229 8.90 25.17 -17.12
N ARG A 230 9.73 24.52 -17.93
CA ARG A 230 9.63 23.09 -18.23
C ARG A 230 10.63 22.32 -17.37
N ALA A 231 10.14 21.33 -16.62
CA ALA A 231 10.97 20.51 -15.75
C ALA A 231 11.22 19.13 -16.38
N VAL A 232 12.48 18.71 -16.40
CA VAL A 232 12.87 17.33 -16.72
C VAL A 232 13.64 16.78 -15.54
N VAL A 233 13.04 15.82 -14.84
CA VAL A 233 13.64 15.17 -13.67
C VAL A 233 14.10 13.78 -14.09
N ARG A 234 15.32 13.40 -13.70
CA ARG A 234 15.88 12.07 -14.01
C ARG A 234 16.53 11.44 -12.80
N LYS A 235 16.46 10.11 -12.71
CA LYS A 235 17.18 9.30 -11.72
C LYS A 235 17.65 8.02 -12.37
N SER A 236 18.94 7.72 -12.26
CA SER A 236 19.59 6.56 -12.84
C SER A 236 20.34 5.73 -11.78
N LEU A 237 20.32 4.41 -11.99
CA LEU A 237 21.21 3.44 -11.38
C LEU A 237 22.36 3.22 -12.36
N GLU A 238 23.55 3.67 -11.99
CA GLU A 238 24.79 3.23 -12.63
C GLU A 238 25.45 2.23 -11.68
N LEU A 239 25.55 0.96 -12.10
CA LEU A 239 26.39 0.00 -11.38
C LEU A 239 27.85 0.47 -11.46
N ARG A 240 28.45 0.71 -10.29
CA ARG A 240 29.90 0.68 -10.09
C ARG A 240 30.35 -0.76 -9.88
#